data_AF-A0A5B6VU80-F1
#
_entry.id   AF-A0A5B6VU80-F1
#
_cell.length_a   1.000
_cell.length_b   1.000
_cell.length_c   1.000
_cell.angle_alpha   90.00
_cell.angle_beta   90.00
_cell.angle_gamma   90.00
#
_symmetry.space_group_name_H-M   'P 1'
#
loop_
_entity.id
_entity.type
_entity.pdbx_description
1 polymer ?
#
loop_
_entity_poly.entity_id
_entity_poly.type
_entity_poly.pdbx_seq_one_letter_code
_entity_poly.pdbx_strand_id
1 'polypeptide(L)'
;MVREIEEALHNIYEHDYKDDQTLEATSLQFRLLKDNGFTVQSDMFNKFKDNERNFKKSLTSDMEGLLDLYEAAHLRVHGDDIIEESLAFNTTHSSLAKVAGTIEYPLSAFVSHAVYRPIRKSWLRLEARRFISIYGDDASHDELLMNFVELGFNLLQISH
;
A
#
# COMPACT_ATOMS: atom_id res chain seq x y z
N MET A 1 -9.93 14.96 12.36
CA MET A 1 -9.15 13.88 11.72
C MET A 1 -9.25 13.88 10.19
N VAL A 2 -10.44 13.92 9.57
CA VAL A 2 -10.55 13.91 8.10
C VAL A 2 -9.87 15.12 7.45
N ARG A 3 -10.05 16.32 8.02
CA ARG A 3 -9.43 17.55 7.52
C ARG A 3 -7.90 17.50 7.55
N GLU A 4 -7.33 16.97 8.62
CA GLU A 4 -5.88 16.87 8.82
C GLU A 4 -5.23 15.92 7.80
N ILE A 5 -5.92 14.83 7.46
CA ILE A 5 -5.49 13.91 6.39
C ILE A 5 -5.56 14.60 5.03
N GLU A 6 -6.65 15.30 4.73
CA GLU A 6 -6.82 16.04 3.47
C GLU A 6 -5.74 17.12 3.30
N GLU A 7 -5.46 17.90 4.34
CA GLU A 7 -4.40 18.91 4.35
C GLU A 7 -3.01 18.28 4.12
N ALA A 8 -2.71 17.15 4.78
CA ALA A 8 -1.45 16.43 4.58
C ALA A 8 -1.32 15.89 3.14
N LEU A 9 -2.39 15.31 2.58
CA LEU A 9 -2.39 14.81 1.21
C LEU A 9 -2.27 15.93 0.19
N HIS A 10 -2.89 17.09 0.43
CA HIS A 10 -2.73 18.26 -0.43
C HIS A 10 -1.27 18.73 -0.46
N ASN A 11 -0.62 18.83 0.71
CA ASN A 11 0.80 19.16 0.78
C ASN A 11 1.66 18.14 0.03
N ILE A 12 1.37 16.84 0.17
CA ILE A 12 2.08 15.76 -0.55
C ILE A 12 1.86 15.86 -2.07
N TYR A 13 0.68 16.31 -2.51
CA TYR A 13 0.35 16.47 -3.93
C TYR A 13 1.02 17.70 -4.56
N GLU A 14 1.11 18.81 -3.83
CA GLU A 14 1.75 20.05 -4.30
C GLU A 14 3.27 19.94 -4.38
N HIS A 15 3.87 19.06 -3.58
CA HIS A 15 5.31 18.83 -3.63
C HIS A 15 5.66 17.75 -4.66
N ASP A 16 6.60 18.09 -5.55
CA ASP A 16 7.00 17.24 -6.65
C ASP A 16 7.63 15.93 -6.16
N TYR A 17 7.50 14.87 -6.98
CA TYR A 17 8.08 13.57 -6.67
C TYR A 17 9.60 13.68 -6.58
N LYS A 18 10.17 13.22 -5.46
CA LYS A 18 11.63 13.17 -5.35
C LYS A 18 12.16 11.95 -6.09
N ASP A 19 13.19 12.17 -6.89
CA ASP A 19 13.83 11.12 -7.69
C ASP A 19 14.41 9.99 -6.81
N ASP A 20 14.78 10.32 -5.56
CA ASP A 20 15.34 9.42 -4.56
C ASP A 20 14.30 8.61 -3.75
N GLN A 21 12.98 8.82 -3.96
CA GLN A 21 11.96 8.04 -3.23
C GLN A 21 12.04 6.54 -3.54
N THR A 22 11.89 5.73 -2.50
CA THR A 22 11.81 4.26 -2.56
C THR A 22 10.56 3.78 -3.29
N LEU A 23 10.53 2.49 -3.65
CA LEU A 23 9.35 1.87 -4.26
C LEU A 23 8.14 1.93 -3.32
N GLU A 24 8.36 1.63 -2.05
CA GLU A 24 7.37 1.76 -0.98
C GLU A 24 6.76 3.16 -0.92
N ALA A 25 7.59 4.20 -0.73
CA ALA A 25 7.11 5.58 -0.60
C ALA A 25 6.37 6.05 -1.86
N THR A 26 6.89 5.73 -3.04
CA THR A 26 6.27 6.10 -4.33
C THR A 26 4.92 5.42 -4.51
N SER A 27 4.83 4.12 -4.17
CA SER A 27 3.60 3.33 -4.30
C SER A 27 2.53 3.74 -3.27
N LEU A 28 2.93 3.97 -2.02
CA LEU A 28 2.06 4.45 -0.95
C LEU A 28 1.50 5.83 -1.28
N GLN A 29 2.34 6.77 -1.74
CA GLN A 29 1.91 8.10 -2.16
C GLN A 29 0.91 8.02 -3.31
N PHE A 30 1.21 7.24 -4.36
CA PHE A 30 0.28 7.02 -5.48
C PHE A 30 -1.07 6.51 -4.98
N ARG A 31 -1.06 5.49 -4.11
CA ARG A 31 -2.27 4.86 -3.57
C ARG A 31 -3.10 5.85 -2.77
N LEU A 32 -2.50 6.52 -1.79
CA LEU A 32 -3.19 7.47 -0.91
C LEU A 32 -3.79 8.64 -1.68
N LEU A 33 -3.03 9.25 -2.59
CA LEU A 33 -3.51 10.35 -3.41
C LEU A 33 -4.67 9.91 -4.31
N LYS A 34 -4.52 8.80 -5.02
CA LYS A 34 -5.54 8.30 -5.96
C LYS A 34 -6.82 7.84 -5.25
N ASP A 35 -6.72 7.20 -4.07
CA ASP A 35 -7.88 6.85 -3.24
C ASP A 35 -8.65 8.08 -2.76
N ASN A 36 -7.98 9.22 -2.59
CA ASN A 36 -8.57 10.49 -2.15
C ASN A 36 -8.93 11.42 -3.33
N GLY A 37 -8.95 10.91 -4.57
CA GLY A 37 -9.47 11.63 -5.74
C GLY A 37 -8.49 12.57 -6.43
N PHE A 38 -7.20 12.56 -6.03
CA PHE A 38 -6.17 13.31 -6.75
C PHE A 38 -5.83 12.63 -8.07
N THR A 39 -5.53 13.45 -9.09
CA THR A 39 -5.09 12.95 -10.40
C THR A 39 -3.59 12.72 -10.38
N VAL A 40 -3.18 11.46 -10.27
CA VAL A 40 -1.77 11.06 -10.20
C VAL A 40 -1.37 10.28 -11.46
N GLN A 41 -0.22 10.63 -12.03
CA GLN A 41 0.34 9.96 -13.20
C GLN A 41 1.13 8.72 -12.78
N SER A 42 0.91 7.59 -13.45
CA SER A 42 1.67 6.35 -13.23
C SER A 42 3.12 6.43 -13.74
N ASP A 43 3.47 7.45 -14.51
CA ASP A 43 4.83 7.68 -15.00
C ASP A 43 5.88 7.83 -13.88
N MET A 44 5.45 8.15 -12.65
CA MET A 44 6.32 8.15 -11.47
C MET A 44 6.98 6.78 -11.20
N PHE A 45 6.42 5.69 -11.74
CA PHE A 45 7.00 4.36 -11.63
C PHE A 45 8.09 4.07 -12.67
N ASN A 46 8.28 4.92 -13.69
CA ASN A 46 9.28 4.70 -14.74
C ASN A 46 10.72 4.63 -14.20
N LYS A 47 11.03 5.31 -13.08
CA LYS A 47 12.35 5.22 -12.44
C LYS A 47 12.70 3.83 -11.90
N PHE A 48 11.68 2.99 -11.67
CA PHE A 48 11.84 1.60 -11.25
C PHE A 48 12.01 0.63 -12.42
N LYS A 49 12.00 1.14 -13.65
CA LYS A 49 12.25 0.35 -14.85
C LYS A 49 13.72 0.38 -15.28
N ASP A 50 14.15 -0.69 -15.93
CA ASP A 50 15.47 -0.80 -16.57
C ASP A 50 15.46 -0.22 -17.99
N ASN A 51 16.60 -0.33 -18.68
CA ASN A 51 16.76 0.18 -20.05
C ASN A 51 15.90 -0.57 -21.08
N GLU A 52 15.42 -1.78 -20.74
CA GLU A 52 14.50 -2.56 -21.56
C GLU A 52 13.03 -2.20 -21.26
N ARG A 53 12.79 -1.20 -20.40
CA ARG A 53 11.48 -0.73 -19.93
C ARG A 53 10.74 -1.77 -19.09
N ASN A 54 11.44 -2.74 -18.51
CA ASN A 54 10.89 -3.72 -17.58
C ASN A 54 11.12 -3.26 -16.13
N PHE A 55 10.23 -3.60 -15.20
CA PHE A 55 10.51 -3.40 -13.78
C PHE A 55 11.80 -4.13 -13.37
N LYS A 56 12.70 -3.40 -12.72
CA LYS A 56 14.03 -3.91 -12.35
C LYS A 56 13.88 -5.16 -11.48
N LYS A 57 14.53 -6.26 -11.87
CA LYS A 57 14.55 -7.50 -11.07
C LYS A 57 15.12 -7.30 -9.66
N SER A 58 15.95 -6.28 -9.44
CA SER A 58 16.46 -5.93 -8.11
C SER A 58 15.36 -5.52 -7.12
N LEU A 59 14.17 -5.12 -7.60
CA LEU A 59 13.04 -4.78 -6.73
C LEU A 59 12.47 -6.01 -6.01
N THR A 60 12.77 -7.22 -6.46
CA THR A 60 12.23 -8.44 -5.84
C THR A 60 12.74 -8.71 -4.43
N SER A 61 13.75 -7.96 -3.97
CA SER A 61 14.24 -8.01 -2.59
C SER A 61 13.52 -7.04 -1.65
N ASP A 62 12.79 -6.06 -2.17
CA ASP A 62 12.06 -5.04 -1.39
C ASP A 62 10.60 -5.48 -1.19
N MET A 63 10.35 -6.32 -0.18
CA MET A 63 9.02 -6.92 0.00
C MET A 63 7.94 -5.91 0.40
N GLU A 64 8.30 -4.86 1.14
CA GLU A 64 7.39 -3.78 1.53
C GLU A 64 7.03 -2.94 0.30
N GLY A 65 8.03 -2.53 -0.49
CA GLY A 65 7.80 -1.82 -1.74
C GLY A 65 6.97 -2.62 -2.74
N LEU A 66 7.20 -3.93 -2.86
CA LEU A 66 6.38 -4.79 -3.71
C LEU A 66 4.93 -4.92 -3.23
N LEU A 67 4.72 -5.01 -1.92
CA LEU A 67 3.38 -5.06 -1.33
C LEU A 67 2.62 -3.75 -1.61
N ASP A 68 3.24 -2.59 -1.38
CA ASP A 68 2.59 -1.31 -1.65
C ASP A 68 2.37 -1.09 -3.15
N LEU A 69 3.31 -1.49 -4.01
CA LEU A 69 3.12 -1.46 -5.46
C LEU A 69 1.94 -2.35 -5.89
N TYR A 70 1.78 -3.52 -5.26
CA TYR A 70 0.69 -4.43 -5.53
C TYR A 70 -0.65 -3.79 -5.16
N GLU A 71 -0.76 -3.21 -3.97
CA GLU A 71 -1.95 -2.51 -3.51
C GLU A 71 -2.28 -1.30 -4.40
N ALA A 72 -1.28 -0.49 -4.73
CA ALA A 72 -1.41 0.64 -5.66
C ALA A 72 -1.91 0.18 -7.05
N ALA A 73 -1.44 -0.96 -7.54
CA ALA A 73 -1.85 -1.46 -8.85
C ALA A 73 -3.32 -1.90 -8.93
N HIS A 74 -3.96 -2.19 -7.80
CA HIS A 74 -5.41 -2.43 -7.77
C HIS A 74 -6.26 -1.16 -7.86
N LEU A 75 -5.65 0.03 -7.91
CA LEU A 75 -6.28 1.31 -8.24
C LEU A 75 -6.20 1.66 -9.73
N ARG A 76 -5.82 0.70 -10.57
CA ARG A 76 -5.73 0.91 -12.03
C ARG A 76 -7.04 1.40 -12.63
N VAL A 77 -6.89 2.23 -13.65
CA VAL A 77 -7.94 2.59 -14.61
C VAL A 77 -7.55 2.01 -15.97
N HIS A 78 -8.50 1.84 -16.88
CA HIS A 78 -8.21 1.29 -18.21
C HIS A 78 -7.21 2.17 -18.97
N GLY A 79 -6.24 1.54 -19.63
CA GLY A 79 -5.24 2.23 -20.47
C GLY A 79 -4.00 2.72 -19.72
N ASP A 80 -3.76 2.22 -18.50
CA ASP A 80 -2.57 2.52 -17.71
C ASP A 80 -1.59 1.34 -17.74
N ASP A 81 -0.86 1.23 -18.85
CA ASP A 81 0.03 0.08 -19.15
C ASP A 81 1.07 -0.15 -18.05
N ILE A 82 1.62 0.93 -17.45
CA ILE A 82 2.62 0.82 -16.37
C ILE A 82 2.03 0.12 -15.14
N ILE A 83 0.78 0.40 -14.81
CA ILE A 83 0.10 -0.23 -13.68
C ILE A 83 -0.31 -1.67 -13.99
N GLU A 84 -0.72 -1.95 -15.23
CA GLU A 84 -0.98 -3.33 -15.64
C GLU A 84 0.28 -4.19 -15.60
N GLU A 85 1.40 -3.64 -16.09
CA GLU A 85 2.72 -4.26 -16.02
C GLU A 85 3.21 -4.43 -14.58
N SER A 86 2.98 -3.46 -13.69
CA SER A 86 3.39 -3.58 -12.29
C SER A 86 2.64 -4.69 -11.57
N LEU A 87 1.34 -4.85 -11.85
CA LEU A 87 0.57 -5.96 -11.33
C LEU A 87 1.07 -7.29 -11.91
N ALA A 88 1.37 -7.34 -13.21
CA ALA A 88 1.95 -8.52 -13.85
C ALA A 88 3.31 -8.87 -13.23
N PHE A 89 4.18 -7.88 -13.00
CA PHE A 89 5.47 -8.07 -12.33
C PHE A 89 5.29 -8.61 -10.91
N ASN A 90 4.39 -8.02 -10.12
CA ASN A 90 4.11 -8.50 -8.77
C ASN A 90 3.43 -9.87 -8.71
N THR A 91 2.78 -10.33 -9.77
CA THR A 91 2.15 -11.66 -9.80
C THR A 91 3.03 -12.73 -10.45
N THR A 92 3.87 -12.36 -11.42
CA THR A 92 4.74 -13.28 -12.17
C THR A 92 6.14 -13.39 -11.55
N HIS A 93 6.71 -12.27 -11.10
CA HIS A 93 8.06 -12.19 -10.53
C HIS A 93 8.06 -12.12 -9.00
N SER A 94 7.09 -11.44 -8.39
CA SER A 94 6.92 -11.49 -6.94
C SER A 94 6.11 -12.73 -6.53
N SER A 95 6.85 -13.78 -6.23
CA SER A 95 7.17 -14.09 -4.84
C SER A 95 6.15 -13.76 -3.72
N LEU A 96 5.26 -12.74 -3.75
CA LEU A 96 4.37 -12.41 -2.61
C LEU A 96 3.64 -13.64 -2.04
N ALA A 97 3.05 -14.48 -2.91
CA ALA A 97 2.45 -15.75 -2.48
C ALA A 97 3.47 -16.85 -2.09
N LYS A 98 4.66 -16.86 -2.69
CA LYS A 98 5.71 -17.87 -2.44
C LYS A 98 6.64 -17.53 -1.25
N VAL A 99 6.74 -16.25 -0.91
CA VAL A 99 7.68 -15.61 0.03
C VAL A 99 6.94 -15.17 1.30
N ALA A 100 5.60 -15.16 1.30
CA ALA A 100 4.82 -15.12 2.54
C ALA A 100 5.29 -16.18 3.56
N GLY A 101 5.74 -17.35 3.10
CA GLY A 101 6.31 -18.40 3.96
C GLY A 101 7.76 -18.16 4.43
N THR A 102 8.44 -17.14 3.91
CA THR A 102 9.84 -16.81 4.24
C THR A 102 10.00 -15.41 4.85
N ILE A 103 8.91 -14.65 4.98
CA ILE A 103 8.88 -13.33 5.61
C ILE A 103 8.42 -13.48 7.06
N GLU A 104 8.98 -12.68 7.96
CA GLU A 104 8.59 -12.66 9.36
C GLU A 104 7.23 -11.95 9.57
N TYR A 105 6.58 -12.29 10.68
CA TYR A 105 5.42 -11.54 11.15
C TYR A 105 5.89 -10.14 11.63
N PRO A 106 5.15 -9.04 11.38
CA PRO A 106 3.79 -8.94 10.84
C PRO A 106 3.66 -8.89 9.30
N LEU A 107 4.76 -8.62 8.58
CA LEU A 107 4.71 -8.39 7.14
C LEU A 107 4.14 -9.58 6.35
N SER A 108 4.44 -10.81 6.76
CA SER A 108 3.87 -12.02 6.13
C SER A 108 2.35 -12.08 6.20
N ALA A 109 1.73 -11.56 7.27
CA ALA A 109 0.29 -11.48 7.39
C ALA A 109 -0.30 -10.48 6.40
N PHE A 110 0.32 -9.30 6.24
CA PHE A 110 -0.08 -8.29 5.25
C PHE A 110 0.00 -8.83 3.82
N VAL A 111 1.13 -9.46 3.46
CA VAL A 111 1.33 -10.06 2.15
C VAL A 111 0.28 -11.13 1.85
N SER A 112 0.06 -12.06 2.79
CA SER A 112 -0.90 -13.15 2.61
C SER A 112 -2.32 -12.63 2.34
N HIS A 113 -2.69 -11.56 3.04
CA HIS A 113 -4.01 -10.96 2.88
C HIS A 113 -4.15 -10.15 1.60
N ALA A 114 -3.16 -9.32 1.24
CA ALA A 114 -3.20 -8.56 -0.01
C ALA A 114 -3.41 -9.49 -1.22
N VAL A 115 -2.72 -10.64 -1.22
CA VAL A 115 -2.88 -11.68 -2.24
C VAL A 115 -4.30 -12.27 -2.26
N TYR A 116 -4.90 -12.51 -1.09
CA TYR A 116 -6.29 -12.97 -0.99
C TYR A 116 -7.28 -11.90 -1.44
N ARG A 117 -7.11 -10.67 -0.94
CA ARG A 117 -7.95 -9.53 -1.22
C ARG A 117 -7.18 -8.21 -1.00
N PRO A 118 -6.94 -7.43 -2.06
CA PRO A 118 -6.33 -6.11 -1.96
C PRO A 118 -7.19 -5.15 -1.13
N ILE A 119 -6.58 -4.15 -0.48
CA ILE A 119 -7.23 -3.13 0.35
C ILE A 119 -8.40 -2.47 -0.40
N ARG A 120 -8.18 -2.06 -1.65
CA ARG A 120 -9.22 -1.44 -2.48
C ARG A 120 -10.41 -2.38 -2.76
N LYS A 121 -10.12 -3.67 -2.79
CA LYS A 121 -11.04 -4.81 -2.83
C LYS A 121 -11.98 -4.82 -1.62
N SER A 122 -11.48 -4.39 -0.47
CA SER A 122 -11.96 -4.80 0.84
C SER A 122 -13.02 -3.92 1.49
N TRP A 123 -13.70 -4.49 2.48
CA TRP A 123 -14.65 -3.76 3.31
C TRP A 123 -13.90 -3.02 4.39
N LEU A 124 -14.02 -1.68 4.42
CA LEU A 124 -13.25 -0.81 5.31
C LEU A 124 -13.28 -1.28 6.78
N ARG A 125 -14.45 -1.70 7.27
CA ARG A 125 -14.61 -2.16 8.66
C ARG A 125 -13.91 -3.50 8.94
N LEU A 126 -13.87 -4.41 7.97
CA LEU A 126 -13.14 -5.67 8.11
C LEU A 126 -11.63 -5.45 8.03
N GLU A 127 -11.19 -4.56 7.14
CA GLU A 127 -9.78 -4.16 7.08
C GLU A 127 -9.33 -3.49 8.37
N ALA A 128 -10.11 -2.54 8.89
CA ALA A 128 -9.78 -1.86 10.15
C ALA A 128 -9.57 -2.87 11.29
N ARG A 129 -10.48 -3.85 11.47
CA ARG A 129 -10.33 -4.88 12.50
C ARG A 129 -9.05 -5.69 12.35
N ARG A 130 -8.70 -6.04 11.10
CA ARG A 130 -7.51 -6.83 10.80
C ARG A 130 -6.23 -6.03 11.02
N PHE A 131 -6.18 -4.78 10.53
CA PHE A 131 -5.06 -3.88 10.74
C PHE A 131 -4.83 -3.59 12.23
N ILE A 132 -5.89 -3.36 13.02
CA ILE A 132 -5.79 -3.21 14.47
C ILE A 132 -5.09 -4.43 15.09
N SER A 133 -5.53 -5.65 14.76
CA SER A 133 -4.92 -6.86 15.31
C SER A 133 -3.44 -6.97 14.95
N ILE A 134 -3.07 -6.72 13.69
CA ILE A 134 -1.68 -6.88 13.23
C ILE A 134 -0.78 -5.78 13.80
N TYR A 135 -1.27 -4.54 13.81
CA TYR A 135 -0.55 -3.38 14.35
C TYR A 135 -0.35 -3.50 15.87
N GLY A 136 -1.34 -4.03 16.59
CA GLY A 136 -1.24 -4.25 18.04
C GLY A 136 -0.15 -5.26 18.43
N ASP A 137 0.17 -6.21 17.55
CA ASP A 137 1.24 -7.18 17.78
C ASP A 137 2.63 -6.65 17.36
N ASP A 138 2.70 -5.53 16.65
CA ASP A 138 3.96 -4.91 16.23
C ASP A 138 4.65 -4.27 17.44
N ALA A 139 5.89 -4.66 17.73
CA ALA A 139 6.64 -4.11 18.87
C ALA A 139 6.93 -2.60 18.76
N SER A 140 6.78 -2.02 17.57
CA SER A 140 7.05 -0.60 17.27
C SER A 140 5.80 0.28 17.20
N HIS A 141 4.62 -0.27 17.50
CA HIS A 141 3.37 0.48 17.39
C HIS A 141 3.29 1.67 18.34
N ASP A 142 2.57 2.71 17.90
CA ASP A 142 2.25 3.87 18.73
C ASP A 142 1.07 3.53 19.65
N GLU A 143 1.34 3.49 20.95
CA GLU A 143 0.37 3.10 21.98
C GLU A 143 -0.83 4.07 22.04
N LEU A 144 -0.62 5.38 21.79
CA LEU A 144 -1.71 6.36 21.80
C LEU A 144 -2.62 6.16 20.60
N LEU A 145 -2.04 5.94 19.42
CA LEU A 145 -2.79 5.61 18.21
C LEU A 145 -3.57 4.30 18.39
N MET A 146 -2.95 3.28 18.96
CA MET A 146 -3.59 1.99 19.20
C MET A 146 -4.81 2.13 20.12
N ASN A 147 -4.65 2.78 21.28
CA ASN A 147 -5.75 3.06 22.20
C ASN A 147 -6.89 3.85 21.53
N PHE A 148 -6.54 4.86 20.72
CA PHE A 148 -7.53 5.66 20.00
C PHE A 148 -8.33 4.81 19.00
N VAL A 149 -7.65 3.97 18.22
CA VAL A 149 -8.28 3.14 17.19
C VAL A 149 -9.16 2.05 17.81
N GLU A 150 -8.72 1.40 18.89
CA GLU A 150 -9.53 0.41 19.61
C GLU A 150 -10.82 1.00 20.16
N LEU A 151 -10.73 2.17 20.83
CA LEU A 151 -11.89 2.88 21.34
C LEU A 151 -12.86 3.23 20.20
N GLY A 152 -12.34 3.79 19.11
CA GLY A 152 -13.14 4.17 17.94
C GLY A 152 -13.85 2.98 17.30
N PHE A 153 -13.16 1.85 17.14
CA PHE A 153 -13.74 0.63 16.59
C PHE A 153 -14.86 0.08 17.47
N ASN A 154 -14.65 0.03 18.79
CA ASN A 154 -15.63 -0.45 19.76
C ASN A 154 -16.88 0.43 19.81
N LEU A 155 -16.73 1.76 19.80
CA LEU A 155 -17.85 2.70 19.76
C LEU A 155 -18.72 2.48 18.52
N LEU A 156 -18.10 2.32 17.34
CA LEU A 156 -18.82 2.03 16.12
C LEU A 156 -19.46 0.63 16.12
N GLN A 157 -18.97 -0.31 16.93
CA GLN A 157 -19.55 -1.65 17.04
C GLN A 157 -20.84 -1.67 17.85
N ILE A 158 -20.90 -0.87 18.91
CA ILE A 158 -22.09 -0.73 19.75
C ILE A 158 -23.26 -0.09 18.99
N SER A 159 -22.97 0.74 17.98
CA SER A 159 -23.99 1.42 17.16
C SER A 159 -24.62 0.59 16.03
N HIS A 160 -24.16 -0.65 15.79
CA HIS A 160 -24.73 -1.56 14.79
C HIS A 160 -25.54 -2.68 15.44
#